data_AF-A0AA43J649-F1
#
_entry.id   AF-A0AA43J649-F1
#
_cell.length_a   1.000
_cell.length_b   1.000
_cell.length_c   1.000
_cell.angle_alpha   90.00
_cell.angle_beta   90.00
_cell.angle_gamma   90.00
#
_symmetry.space_group_name_H-M   'P 1'
#
loop_
_entity.id
_entity.type
_entity.pdbx_description
1 polymer ?
#
loop_
_entity_poly.entity_id
_entity_poly.type
_entity_poly.pdbx_seq_one_letter_code
_entity_poly.pdbx_strand_id
1 'polypeptide(L)'
;MVAEPALVVARLARMFEDVGIRNFIGGSFASSLYGIPRATQDVDIVAGLNYEHVDALLRDVAGLLKVQEAHLDNGYLDHWAPVLEVMDLLGRARAEREA
;
A
#
# COMPACT_ATOMS: atom_id res chain seq x y z
N MET A 1 13.27 -13.00 -12.64
CA MET A 1 13.39 -11.66 -12.04
C MET A 1 12.00 -11.32 -11.54
N VAL A 2 11.73 -11.43 -10.23
CA VAL A 2 10.43 -11.05 -9.69
C VAL A 2 10.29 -9.55 -9.90
N ALA A 3 9.26 -9.11 -10.62
CA ALA A 3 9.07 -7.70 -10.91
C ALA A 3 8.92 -6.92 -9.59
N GLU A 4 9.53 -5.74 -9.49
CA GLU A 4 9.50 -4.85 -8.33
C GLU A 4 8.10 -4.68 -7.70
N PRO A 5 7.00 -4.56 -8.48
CA PRO A 5 5.65 -4.48 -7.94
C PRO A 5 5.24 -5.70 -7.12
N ALA A 6 5.63 -6.91 -7.52
CA ALA A 6 5.24 -8.12 -6.81
C ALA A 6 5.82 -8.21 -5.40
N LEU A 7 7.01 -7.63 -5.18
CA LEU A 7 7.61 -7.55 -3.85
C LEU A 7 6.84 -6.57 -2.95
N VAL A 8 6.42 -5.43 -3.50
CA VAL A 8 5.59 -4.45 -2.78
C VAL A 8 4.25 -5.07 -2.38
N VAL A 9 3.60 -5.77 -3.33
CA VAL A 9 2.32 -6.46 -3.07
C VAL A 9 2.47 -7.55 -2.00
N ALA A 10 3.53 -8.36 -2.07
CA ALA A 10 3.78 -9.38 -1.06
C ALA A 10 4.00 -8.77 0.34
N ARG A 11 4.68 -7.61 0.41
CA ARG A 11 4.88 -6.90 1.68
C ARG A 11 3.58 -6.32 2.24
N LEU A 12 2.73 -5.75 1.39
CA LEU A 12 1.40 -5.25 1.79
C LEU A 12 0.48 -6.39 2.24
N ALA A 13 0.47 -7.50 1.52
CA ALA A 13 -0.30 -8.69 1.90
C ALA A 13 0.15 -9.21 3.27
N ARG A 14 1.47 -9.25 3.51
CA ARG A 14 2.03 -9.66 4.80
C ARG A 14 1.65 -8.71 5.94
N MET A 15 1.70 -7.40 5.69
CA MET A 15 1.23 -6.39 6.64
C MET A 15 -0.23 -6.66 7.04
N PHE A 16 -1.11 -6.89 6.07
CA PHE A 16 -2.51 -7.25 6.34
C PHE A 16 -2.66 -8.55 7.13
N GLU A 17 -1.87 -9.59 6.83
CA GLU A 17 -1.87 -10.83 7.62
C GLU A 17 -1.47 -10.58 9.09
N ASP A 18 -0.42 -9.80 9.33
CA ASP A 18 0.11 -9.55 10.67
C ASP A 18 -0.87 -8.79 11.57
N VAL A 19 -1.75 -7.96 10.99
CA VAL A 19 -2.81 -7.24 11.72
C VAL A 19 -4.20 -7.90 11.62
N GLY A 20 -4.30 -9.10 11.04
CA GLY A 20 -5.55 -9.87 10.98
C GLY A 20 -6.57 -9.40 9.93
N ILE A 21 -6.14 -8.61 8.95
CA ILE A 21 -6.98 -8.11 7.85
C ILE A 21 -7.05 -9.16 6.73
N ARG A 22 -8.24 -9.69 6.48
CA ARG A 22 -8.50 -10.49 5.29
C ARG A 22 -8.35 -9.63 4.04
N ASN A 23 -7.56 -10.09 3.07
CA ASN A 23 -7.33 -9.37 1.83
C ASN A 23 -7.37 -10.29 0.60
N PHE A 24 -7.61 -9.71 -0.58
CA PHE A 24 -7.54 -10.37 -1.88
C PHE A 24 -6.90 -9.45 -2.90
N ILE A 25 -5.94 -9.97 -3.68
CA ILE A 25 -5.26 -9.24 -4.76
C ILE A 25 -5.99 -9.53 -6.07
N GLY A 26 -6.45 -8.47 -6.74
CA GLY A 26 -7.20 -8.54 -7.98
C GLY A 26 -6.48 -7.88 -9.15
N GLY A 27 -7.28 -7.52 -10.16
CA GLY A 27 -6.84 -6.69 -11.27
C GLY A 27 -5.94 -7.39 -12.28
N SER A 28 -5.26 -6.55 -13.06
CA SER A 28 -4.37 -6.98 -14.13
C SER A 28 -3.12 -7.68 -13.60
N PHE A 29 -2.66 -7.30 -12.41
CA PHE A 29 -1.53 -7.93 -11.73
C PHE A 29 -1.83 -9.39 -11.36
N ALA A 30 -2.96 -9.67 -10.70
CA ALA A 30 -3.37 -11.04 -10.40
C ALA A 30 -3.51 -11.87 -11.69
N SER A 31 -4.16 -11.32 -12.72
CA SER A 31 -4.32 -12.00 -14.01
C SER A 31 -2.97 -12.37 -14.66
N SER A 32 -1.97 -11.50 -14.53
CA SER A 32 -0.61 -11.73 -15.03
C SER A 32 0.11 -12.85 -14.28
N LEU A 33 -0.06 -12.93 -12.95
CA LEU A 33 0.49 -14.02 -12.15
C LEU A 33 -0.12 -15.39 -12.51
N TYR A 34 -1.41 -15.42 -12.88
CA TYR A 34 -2.10 -16.63 -13.32
C TYR A 34 -1.92 -16.94 -14.82
N GLY A 35 -0.98 -16.26 -15.50
CA GLY A 35 -0.55 -16.62 -16.85
C GLY A 35 -1.29 -15.91 -17.99
N ILE A 36 -2.02 -14.83 -17.71
CA ILE A 36 -2.60 -13.96 -18.74
C ILE A 36 -1.70 -12.74 -18.91
N PRO A 37 -0.88 -12.63 -19.98
CA PRO A 37 0.02 -11.50 -20.16
C PRO A 37 -0.75 -10.17 -20.22
N ARG A 38 -0.35 -9.20 -19.38
CA ARG A 38 -0.88 -7.83 -19.42
C ARG A 38 0.29 -6.83 -19.41
N ALA A 39 0.13 -5.74 -20.16
CA ALA A 39 1.10 -4.65 -20.22
C ALA A 39 0.87 -3.56 -19.15
N THR A 40 -0.03 -3.82 -18.19
CA THR A 40 -0.41 -2.89 -17.11
C THR A 40 0.18 -3.38 -15.78
N GLN A 41 0.65 -2.47 -14.92
CA GLN A 41 1.27 -2.78 -13.62
C GLN A 41 0.38 -2.43 -12.42
N ASP A 42 -0.88 -2.10 -12.65
CA ASP A 42 -1.81 -1.74 -11.58
C ASP A 42 -2.17 -2.96 -10.73
N VAL A 43 -2.13 -2.75 -9.41
CA VAL A 43 -2.48 -3.74 -8.40
C VAL A 43 -3.73 -3.25 -7.67
N ASP A 44 -4.82 -4.01 -7.78
CA ASP A 44 -6.02 -3.80 -6.99
C ASP A 44 -5.98 -4.69 -5.76
N ILE A 45 -6.26 -4.14 -4.57
CA ILE A 45 -6.37 -4.91 -3.33
C ILE A 45 -7.71 -4.63 -2.67
N VAL A 46 -8.44 -5.70 -2.34
CA VAL A 46 -9.67 -5.64 -1.52
C VAL A 46 -9.31 -6.09 -0.12
N ALA A 47 -9.57 -5.27 0.90
CA ALA A 47 -9.25 -5.55 2.29
C ALA A 47 -10.48 -5.39 3.19
N GLY A 48 -10.71 -6.34 4.10
CA GLY A 48 -11.77 -6.30 5.11
C GLY A 48 -11.35 -5.48 6.31
N LEU A 49 -11.51 -4.16 6.23
CA LEU A 49 -11.08 -3.22 7.27
C LEU A 49 -12.19 -2.94 8.29
N ASN A 50 -11.78 -2.86 9.57
CA ASN A 50 -12.55 -2.35 10.68
C ASN A 50 -11.81 -1.13 11.26
N TYR A 51 -12.50 -0.29 12.04
CA TYR A 51 -11.90 0.88 12.68
C TYR A 51 -10.69 0.55 13.57
N GLU A 52 -10.68 -0.61 14.22
CA GLU A 52 -9.57 -1.07 15.06
C GLU A 52 -8.25 -1.27 14.29
N HIS A 53 -8.32 -1.45 12.97
CA HIS A 53 -7.14 -1.67 12.12
C HIS A 53 -6.45 -0.35 11.72
N VAL A 54 -7.12 0.79 11.84
CA VAL A 54 -6.65 2.07 11.30
C VAL A 54 -5.31 2.48 11.91
N ASP A 55 -5.17 2.41 13.23
CA ASP A 55 -3.94 2.84 13.90
C ASP A 55 -2.76 1.90 13.62
N ALA A 56 -3.02 0.59 13.45
CA ALA A 56 -1.97 -0.36 13.08
C ALA A 56 -1.48 -0.09 11.65
N LEU A 57 -2.40 0.12 10.71
CA LEU A 57 -2.07 0.45 9.32
C LEU A 57 -1.32 1.78 9.21
N LEU A 58 -1.71 2.80 9.97
CA LEU A 58 -1.02 4.09 9.96
C LEU A 58 0.43 3.96 10.41
N ARG A 59 0.70 3.20 11.48
CA ARG A 59 2.06 2.94 11.95
C ARG A 59 2.90 2.20 10.90
N ASP A 60 2.34 1.19 10.26
CA ASP A 60 3.06 0.41 9.25
C ASP A 60 3.36 1.26 8.01
N VAL A 61 2.40 2.08 7.57
CA VAL A 61 2.60 3.05 6.47
C VAL A 61 3.66 4.07 6.86
N ALA A 62 3.62 4.63 8.07
CA ALA A 62 4.65 5.55 8.56
C ALA A 62 6.05 4.91 8.53
N GLY A 63 6.17 3.65 8.94
CA GLY A 63 7.39 2.86 8.82
C GLY A 63 7.86 2.69 7.38
N LEU A 64 6.94 2.44 6.44
CA LEU A 64 7.26 2.35 5.02
C LEU A 64 7.73 3.69 4.45
N LEU A 65 7.07 4.79 4.79
CA LEU A 65 7.47 6.14 4.41
C LEU A 65 8.88 6.49 4.92
N LYS A 66 9.23 6.02 6.12
CA LYS A 66 10.58 6.15 6.70
C LYS A 66 11.62 5.39 5.90
N VAL A 67 11.35 4.12 5.59
CA VAL A 67 12.31 3.23 4.93
C VAL A 67 12.50 3.60 3.45
N GLN A 68 11.44 4.08 2.79
CA GLN A 68 11.44 4.41 1.36
C GLN A 68 11.68 5.88 1.06
N GLU A 69 11.98 6.73 2.05
CA GLU A 69 12.06 8.20 1.89
C GLU A 69 12.84 8.65 0.65
N ALA A 70 14.01 8.05 0.38
CA ALA A 70 14.86 8.41 -0.75
C ALA A 70 14.31 8.04 -2.14
N HIS A 71 13.34 7.12 -2.20
CA HIS A 71 12.75 6.60 -3.44
C HIS A 71 11.27 6.94 -3.59
N LEU A 72 10.70 7.65 -2.61
CA LEU A 72 9.29 7.96 -2.56
C LEU A 72 8.97 9.19 -3.42
N ASP A 73 8.06 9.03 -4.37
CA ASP A 73 7.53 10.16 -5.14
C ASP A 73 6.50 10.94 -4.29
N ASN A 74 6.99 11.94 -3.55
CA ASN A 74 6.12 12.81 -2.75
C ASN A 74 5.17 13.63 -3.61
N GLY A 75 5.57 14.00 -4.84
CA GLY A 75 4.69 14.72 -5.76
C GLY A 75 3.48 13.89 -6.18
N TYR A 76 3.69 12.59 -6.42
CA TYR A 76 2.61 11.64 -6.68
C TYR A 76 1.67 11.51 -5.47
N LEU A 77 2.21 11.35 -4.27
CA LEU A 77 1.39 11.23 -3.05
C LEU A 77 0.58 12.50 -2.76
N ASP A 78 1.21 13.67 -2.89
CA ASP A 78 0.55 14.96 -2.66
C ASP A 78 -0.52 15.27 -3.72
N HIS A 79 -0.35 14.74 -4.93
CA HIS A 79 -1.35 14.86 -6.00
C HIS A 79 -2.60 14.01 -5.73
N TRP A 80 -2.43 12.76 -5.28
CA TRP A 80 -3.55 11.81 -5.14
C TRP A 80 -4.24 11.83 -3.78
N ALA A 81 -3.54 12.18 -2.70
CA ALA A 81 -4.12 12.20 -1.36
C ALA A 81 -5.38 13.09 -1.21
N PRO A 82 -5.50 14.27 -1.85
CA PRO A 82 -6.74 15.04 -1.87
C PRO A 82 -7.85 14.35 -2.67
N VAL A 83 -7.51 13.74 -3.82
CA VAL A 83 -8.46 13.09 -4.72
C VAL A 83 -9.10 11.86 -4.07
N LEU A 84 -8.31 11.15 -3.26
CA LEU A 84 -8.75 9.98 -2.51
C LEU A 84 -9.33 10.34 -1.12
N GLU A 85 -9.38 11.63 -0.77
CA GLU A 85 -9.86 12.12 0.53
C GLU A 85 -9.10 11.53 1.74
N VAL A 86 -7.80 11.26 1.59
CA VAL A 86 -6.92 10.68 2.64
C VAL A 86 -5.77 11.61 3.04
N MET A 87 -5.89 12.91 2.75
CA MET A 87 -4.84 13.89 3.05
C MET A 87 -4.54 13.97 4.55
N ASP A 88 -5.55 13.87 5.40
CA ASP A 88 -5.38 13.83 6.87
C ASP A 88 -4.60 12.57 7.30
N LEU A 89 -4.91 11.42 6.71
CA LEU A 89 -4.22 10.15 7.00
C LEU A 89 -2.76 10.18 6.53
N LEU A 90 -2.47 10.73 5.35
CA LEU A 90 -1.11 10.92 4.87
C LEU A 90 -0.32 11.88 5.79
N GLY A 91 -0.96 12.96 6.25
CA GLY A 91 -0.38 13.88 7.23
C GLY A 91 -0.05 13.19 8.55
N ARG A 92 -0.97 12.38 9.08
CA ARG A 92 -0.75 11.59 10.30
C ARG A 92 0.40 10.59 10.14
N ALA A 93 0.44 9.84 9.05
CA ALA A 93 1.52 8.87 8.81
C ALA A 93 2.89 9.54 8.66
N ARG A 94 2.96 10.72 8.02
CA ARG A 94 4.19 11.53 7.94
C ARG A 94 4.63 12.04 9.32
N ALA A 95 3.71 12.44 10.18
CA ALA A 95 4.03 12.87 11.54
C ALA A 95 4.54 11.71 12.41
N GLU A 96 3.92 10.52 12.31
CA GLU A 96 4.37 9.32 13.04
C GLU A 96 5.76 8.84 12.63
N ARG A 97 6.21 9.15 11.40
CA ARG A 97 7.57 8.84 10.94
C ARG A 97 8.67 9.50 11.79
N GLU A 98 8.37 10.70 12.30
CA GLU A 98 9.28 11.57 13.04
C GLU A 98 9.31 11.28 14.55
N ALA A 99 8.37 10.45 15.03
CA ALA A 99 8.32 9.93 16.39
C ALA A 99 9.28 8.73 16.58
#